data_AF-A0A1V5W4M5-F1
#
_entry.id   AF-A0A1V5W4M5-F1
#
_cell.length_a   1.000
_cell.length_b   1.000
_cell.length_c   1.000
_cell.angle_alpha   90.00
_cell.angle_beta   90.00
_cell.angle_gamma   90.00
#
_symmetry.space_group_name_H-M   'P 1'
#
loop_
_entity.id
_entity.type
_entity.pdbx_description
1 polymer ?
#
loop_
_entity_poly.entity_id
_entity_poly.type
_entity_poly.pdbx_seq_one_letter_code
_entity_poly.pdbx_strand_id
1 'polypeptide(L)'
;MDEKKLSAMEIYSHGKNDPRIRRDYMDELLSSNDAEAIHLAGRYWPEFDFHRGLKRLMELCDLEFVHKSGIFWKHFDFDRGLDFFIKNKSPEYIYRSGRFWSGYDYEKGLDALGELKSGRYIYYAGKEWRVFNFSKGLEYLFKTNDAEFIFYAGAHWKIFDFKRGLQYLFKSRNCEFIFKAGAMWKEFDYEAGLKILESEISAGKEWRAKLFENKKWKENLKIIWDKMWE
;
A
#
# COMPACT_ATOMS: atom_id res chain seq x y z
N MET A 1 -18.99 29.38 40.68
CA MET A 1 -19.52 29.49 39.31
C MET A 1 -18.52 28.75 38.46
N ASP A 2 -18.78 27.48 38.16
CA ASP A 2 -17.82 26.67 37.41
C ASP A 2 -17.68 27.29 36.01
N GLU A 3 -16.49 27.80 35.70
CA GLU A 3 -16.17 28.20 34.34
C GLU A 3 -16.39 26.98 33.44
N LYS A 4 -17.34 27.09 32.52
CA LYS A 4 -17.62 26.05 31.54
C LYS A 4 -16.35 25.84 30.72
N LYS A 5 -15.63 24.75 30.99
CA LYS A 5 -14.45 24.37 30.22
C LYS A 5 -14.84 24.16 28.76
N LEU A 6 -14.15 24.85 27.86
CA LEU A 6 -14.39 24.74 26.42
C LEU A 6 -13.99 23.33 25.95
N SER A 7 -14.75 22.79 25.00
CA SER A 7 -14.33 21.60 24.25
C SER A 7 -13.14 21.91 23.34
N ALA A 8 -12.39 20.89 22.92
CA ALA A 8 -11.26 21.06 22.02
C ALA A 8 -11.64 21.72 20.68
N MET A 9 -12.82 21.40 20.14
CA MET A 9 -13.34 22.03 18.93
C MET A 9 -13.78 23.47 19.13
N GLU A 10 -14.34 23.82 20.30
CA GLU A 10 -14.59 25.22 20.66
C GLU A 10 -13.26 25.97 20.79
N ILE A 11 -12.26 25.40 21.45
CA ILE A 11 -10.90 25.95 21.55
C ILE A 11 -10.30 26.21 20.16
N TYR A 12 -10.31 25.21 19.27
CA TYR A 12 -9.87 25.34 17.89
C TYR A 12 -10.57 26.51 17.18
N SER A 13 -11.91 26.54 17.29
CA SER A 13 -12.75 27.56 16.63
C SER A 13 -12.46 28.97 17.13
N HIS A 14 -12.22 29.13 18.44
CA HIS A 14 -11.86 30.41 19.04
C HIS A 14 -10.48 30.88 18.55
N GLY A 15 -9.48 30.01 18.56
CA GLY A 15 -8.13 30.36 18.07
C GLY A 15 -8.06 30.63 16.56
N LYS A 16 -9.01 30.11 15.77
CA LYS A 16 -9.15 30.48 14.36
C LYS A 16 -9.57 31.95 14.20
N ASN A 17 -10.40 32.47 15.10
CA ASN A 17 -10.98 33.81 14.99
C ASN A 17 -10.19 34.90 15.73
N ASP A 18 -9.45 34.57 16.80
CA ASP A 18 -8.64 35.54 17.55
C ASP A 18 -7.17 35.07 17.70
N PRO A 19 -6.21 35.76 17.06
CA PRO A 19 -4.79 35.46 17.16
C PRO A 19 -4.20 35.47 18.57
N ARG A 20 -4.71 36.31 19.47
CA ARG A 20 -4.16 36.50 20.82
C ARG A 20 -4.43 35.29 21.70
N ILE A 21 -5.58 34.67 21.48
CA ILE A 21 -6.11 33.55 22.25
C ILE A 21 -5.43 32.21 21.86
N ARG A 22 -4.78 32.14 20.70
CA ARG A 22 -4.12 30.92 20.20
C ARG A 22 -2.98 30.43 21.08
N ARG A 23 -2.18 31.35 21.65
CA ARG A 23 -1.05 30.97 22.53
C ARG A 23 -1.57 30.39 23.83
N ASP A 24 -2.56 31.04 24.42
CA ASP A 24 -3.14 30.65 25.70
C ASP A 24 -3.85 29.30 25.63
N TYR A 25 -4.50 28.99 24.50
CA TYR A 25 -5.19 27.71 24.31
C TYR A 25 -4.37 26.59 23.66
N MET A 26 -3.12 26.85 23.24
CA MET A 26 -2.28 25.80 22.63
C MET A 26 -2.09 24.62 23.58
N ASP A 27 -1.75 24.90 24.83
CA ASP A 27 -1.50 23.87 25.83
C ASP A 27 -2.76 23.08 26.18
N GLU A 28 -3.92 23.76 26.26
CA GLU A 28 -5.19 23.11 26.52
C GLU A 28 -5.62 22.21 25.35
N LEU A 29 -5.49 22.70 24.12
CA LEU A 29 -5.79 21.93 22.91
C LEU A 29 -4.91 20.69 22.81
N LEU A 30 -3.59 20.83 23.00
CA LEU A 30 -2.65 19.73 22.94
C LEU A 30 -2.78 18.76 24.11
N SER A 31 -3.40 19.16 25.21
CA SER A 31 -3.74 18.27 26.33
C SER A 31 -5.08 17.54 26.12
N SER A 32 -5.85 17.93 25.10
CA SER A 32 -7.12 17.27 24.78
C SER A 32 -6.91 15.88 24.14
N ASN A 33 -7.97 15.07 24.11
CA ASN A 33 -8.02 13.80 23.39
C ASN A 33 -8.65 13.93 21.99
N ASP A 34 -8.70 15.14 21.44
CA ASP A 34 -9.36 15.43 20.16
C ASP A 34 -8.33 15.60 19.05
N ALA A 35 -8.05 14.50 18.34
CA ALA A 35 -7.09 14.47 17.24
C ALA A 35 -7.51 15.38 16.07
N GLU A 36 -8.82 15.54 15.83
CA GLU A 36 -9.34 16.39 14.77
C GLU A 36 -9.06 17.86 15.07
N ALA A 37 -9.39 18.32 16.28
CA ALA A 37 -9.15 19.69 16.69
C ALA A 37 -7.65 20.04 16.62
N ILE A 38 -6.77 19.13 17.06
CA ILE A 38 -5.31 19.27 16.96
C ILE A 38 -4.87 19.36 15.49
N HIS A 39 -5.38 18.47 14.63
CA HIS A 39 -5.07 18.49 13.19
C HIS A 39 -5.50 19.82 12.54
N LEU A 40 -6.72 20.26 12.80
CA LEU A 40 -7.29 21.48 12.25
C LEU A 40 -6.53 22.72 12.73
N ALA A 41 -6.12 22.76 14.00
CA ALA A 41 -5.24 23.81 14.50
C ALA A 41 -3.89 23.82 13.75
N GLY A 42 -3.23 22.67 13.56
CA GLY A 42 -2.00 22.62 12.78
C GLY A 42 -2.16 23.03 11.32
N ARG A 43 -3.34 22.83 10.74
CA ARG A 43 -3.64 23.27 9.37
C ARG A 43 -3.89 24.78 9.27
N TYR A 44 -4.54 25.39 10.26
CA TYR A 44 -5.09 26.75 10.12
C TYR A 44 -4.49 27.79 11.07
N TRP A 45 -3.83 27.39 12.16
CA TRP A 45 -3.21 28.33 13.09
C TRP A 45 -1.79 28.69 12.62
N PRO A 46 -1.48 29.99 12.39
CA PRO A 46 -0.17 30.43 11.90
C PRO A 46 1.01 30.06 12.80
N GLU A 47 0.80 30.07 14.13
CA GLU A 47 1.83 29.81 15.15
C GLU A 47 1.64 28.44 15.83
N PHE A 48 1.13 27.43 15.11
CA PHE A 48 0.98 26.09 15.66
C PHE A 48 2.32 25.42 15.97
N ASP A 49 2.42 24.74 17.11
CA ASP A 49 3.58 23.90 17.45
C ASP A 49 3.42 22.52 16.80
N PHE A 50 3.95 22.39 15.58
CA PHE A 50 3.90 21.15 14.78
C PHE A 50 4.58 19.97 15.48
N HIS A 51 5.64 20.22 16.24
CA HIS A 51 6.37 19.15 16.91
C HIS A 51 5.53 18.54 18.04
N ARG A 52 4.97 19.38 18.91
CA ARG A 52 4.09 18.93 20.00
C ARG A 52 2.78 18.40 19.46
N GLY A 53 2.22 19.01 18.41
CA GLY A 53 1.04 18.54 17.71
C GLY A 53 1.21 17.12 17.17
N LEU A 54 2.28 16.86 16.40
CA LEU A 54 2.53 15.54 15.85
C LEU A 54 2.76 14.51 16.96
N LYS A 55 3.57 14.86 17.98
CA LYS A 55 3.79 14.00 19.15
C LYS A 55 2.46 13.61 19.79
N ARG A 56 1.56 14.58 19.97
CA ARG A 56 0.25 14.34 20.58
C ARG A 56 -0.63 13.42 19.73
N LEU A 57 -0.72 13.65 18.42
CA LEU A 57 -1.48 12.78 17.51
C LEU A 57 -0.96 11.32 17.56
N MET A 58 0.36 11.14 17.64
CA MET A 58 0.98 9.82 17.78
C MET A 58 0.67 9.17 19.14
N GLU A 59 0.64 9.93 20.23
CA GLU A 59 0.26 9.44 21.57
C GLU A 59 -1.20 9.01 21.64
N LEU A 60 -2.09 9.69 20.91
CA LEU A 60 -3.49 9.29 20.76
C LEU A 60 -3.67 8.05 19.86
N CYS A 61 -2.58 7.57 19.24
CA CYS A 61 -2.58 6.47 18.28
C CYS A 61 -3.50 6.69 17.06
N ASP A 62 -3.75 7.95 16.68
CA ASP A 62 -4.66 8.26 15.57
C ASP A 62 -3.91 8.26 14.22
N LEU A 63 -3.93 7.09 13.57
CA LEU A 63 -3.24 6.91 12.28
C LEU A 63 -3.75 7.86 11.20
N GLU A 64 -5.06 8.13 11.17
CA GLU A 64 -5.69 8.94 10.15
C GLU A 64 -5.25 10.40 10.25
N PHE A 65 -5.27 10.97 11.45
CA PHE A 65 -4.87 12.37 11.65
C PHE A 65 -3.36 12.56 11.59
N VAL A 66 -2.53 11.58 11.94
CA VAL A 66 -1.09 11.64 11.60
C VAL A 66 -0.91 11.70 10.08
N HIS A 67 -1.63 10.86 9.32
CA HIS A 67 -1.55 10.84 7.86
C HIS A 67 -2.02 12.15 7.23
N LYS A 68 -3.20 12.64 7.61
CA LYS A 68 -3.75 13.92 7.13
C LYS A 68 -2.82 15.09 7.47
N SER A 69 -2.19 15.08 8.64
CA SER A 69 -1.24 16.12 9.04
C SER A 69 -0.02 16.18 8.12
N GLY A 70 0.52 15.02 7.69
CA GLY A 70 1.58 15.00 6.69
C GLY A 70 1.20 15.49 5.29
N ILE A 71 -0.11 15.62 5.00
CA ILE A 71 -0.62 16.21 3.75
C ILE A 71 -0.81 17.72 3.89
N PHE A 72 -1.36 18.17 5.02
CA PHE A 72 -1.91 19.54 5.12
C PHE A 72 -1.12 20.49 6.01
N TRP A 73 -0.23 20.01 6.87
CA TRP A 73 0.56 20.89 7.74
C TRP A 73 1.72 21.51 6.97
N LYS A 74 1.96 22.81 7.20
CA LYS A 74 3.09 23.53 6.59
C LYS A 74 4.46 22.96 6.97
N HIS A 75 4.55 22.40 8.18
CA HIS A 75 5.73 21.71 8.69
C HIS A 75 5.28 20.38 9.26
N PHE A 76 5.86 19.29 8.77
CA PHE A 76 5.59 17.94 9.23
C PHE A 76 6.88 17.14 9.22
N ASP A 77 7.11 16.37 10.27
CA ASP A 77 8.26 15.48 10.38
C ASP A 77 7.90 14.14 9.73
N PHE A 78 8.23 14.01 8.44
CA PHE A 78 7.88 12.85 7.62
C PHE A 78 8.51 11.55 8.12
N ASP A 79 9.77 11.61 8.55
CA ASP A 79 10.48 10.44 9.07
C ASP A 79 9.81 9.91 10.33
N ARG A 80 9.51 10.80 11.27
CA ARG A 80 8.81 10.43 12.50
C ARG A 80 7.40 9.91 12.24
N GLY A 81 6.68 10.52 11.31
CA GLY A 81 5.36 10.05 10.88
C GLY A 81 5.41 8.67 10.23
N LEU A 82 6.42 8.39 9.41
CA LEU A 82 6.63 7.08 8.80
C LEU A 82 7.00 6.03 9.85
N ASP A 83 7.94 6.34 10.74
CA ASP A 83 8.32 5.46 11.86
C ASP A 83 7.14 5.07 12.74
N PHE A 84 6.22 6.01 12.96
CA PHE A 84 4.98 5.74 13.66
C PHE A 84 4.12 4.68 12.96
N PHE A 85 3.95 4.77 11.64
CA PHE A 85 3.18 3.77 10.89
C PHE A 85 3.87 2.40 10.82
N ILE A 86 5.20 2.38 10.74
CA ILE A 86 6.01 1.15 10.80
C ILE A 86 5.83 0.48 12.17
N LYS A 87 6.00 1.23 13.26
CA LYS A 87 5.83 0.74 14.63
C LYS A 87 4.43 0.17 14.88
N ASN A 88 3.40 0.81 14.33
CA ASN A 88 2.01 0.36 14.43
C ASN A 88 1.63 -0.71 13.39
N LYS A 89 2.59 -1.21 12.60
CA LYS A 89 2.39 -2.25 11.58
C LYS A 89 1.23 -1.92 10.64
N SER A 90 1.17 -0.68 10.17
CA SER A 90 0.08 -0.18 9.34
C SER A 90 0.51 -0.02 7.88
N PRO A 91 0.50 -1.11 7.08
CA PRO A 91 1.00 -1.06 5.70
C PRO A 91 0.14 -0.18 4.80
N GLU A 92 -1.16 0.00 5.12
CA GLU A 92 -2.01 0.94 4.40
C GLU A 92 -1.50 2.37 4.52
N TYR A 93 -1.23 2.83 5.74
CA TYR A 93 -0.76 4.20 5.96
C TYR A 93 0.67 4.41 5.49
N ILE A 94 1.54 3.39 5.58
CA ILE A 94 2.86 3.42 4.92
C ILE A 94 2.68 3.67 3.41
N TYR A 95 1.82 2.90 2.75
CA TYR A 95 1.54 3.05 1.32
C TYR A 95 0.92 4.42 0.97
N ARG A 96 -0.12 4.85 1.71
CA ARG A 96 -0.83 6.10 1.46
C ARG A 96 0.11 7.30 1.64
N SER A 97 0.97 7.29 2.65
CA SER A 97 1.99 8.32 2.82
C SER A 97 2.89 8.45 1.59
N GLY A 98 3.36 7.35 0.98
CA GLY A 98 4.17 7.42 -0.23
C GLY A 98 3.46 8.00 -1.46
N ARG A 99 2.12 8.01 -1.45
CA ARG A 99 1.32 8.67 -2.49
C ARG A 99 1.13 10.16 -2.28
N PHE A 100 1.07 10.62 -1.04
CA PHE A 100 0.59 11.99 -0.74
C PHE A 100 1.60 12.87 -0.02
N TRP A 101 2.57 12.31 0.70
CA TRP A 101 3.57 13.09 1.44
C TRP A 101 4.69 13.54 0.51
N SER A 102 4.98 14.85 0.54
CA SER A 102 6.00 15.45 -0.32
C SER A 102 7.44 15.07 0.08
N GLY A 103 7.67 14.80 1.37
CA GLY A 103 8.96 14.38 1.92
C GLY A 103 9.03 12.89 2.28
N TYR A 104 8.25 12.02 1.61
CA TYR A 104 8.25 10.59 1.89
C TYR A 104 9.57 9.90 1.51
N ASP A 105 10.12 9.10 2.43
CA ASP A 105 11.23 8.18 2.13
C ASP A 105 10.70 6.87 1.50
N TYR A 106 10.85 6.78 0.18
CA TYR A 106 10.36 5.65 -0.61
C TYR A 106 11.11 4.34 -0.35
N GLU A 107 12.40 4.38 -0.02
CA GLU A 107 13.17 3.17 0.25
C GLU A 107 12.80 2.60 1.62
N LYS A 108 12.77 3.46 2.66
CA LYS A 108 12.31 3.06 4.00
C LYS A 108 10.87 2.56 3.98
N GLY A 109 9.99 3.22 3.24
CA GLY A 109 8.62 2.81 3.03
C GLY A 109 8.51 1.42 2.39
N LEU A 110 9.27 1.16 1.32
CA LEU A 110 9.28 -0.13 0.64
C LEU A 110 9.79 -1.25 1.54
N ASP A 111 10.83 -0.98 2.32
CA ASP A 111 11.42 -1.95 3.25
C ASP A 111 10.41 -2.36 4.32
N ALA A 112 9.71 -1.39 4.89
CA ALA A 112 8.67 -1.66 5.86
C ALA A 112 7.50 -2.48 5.26
N LEU A 113 7.05 -2.16 4.04
CA LEU A 113 6.01 -2.96 3.36
C LEU A 113 6.48 -4.40 3.12
N GLY A 114 7.76 -4.58 2.77
CA GLY A 114 8.40 -5.87 2.59
C GLY A 114 8.50 -6.70 3.86
N GLU A 115 8.94 -6.09 4.96
CA GLU A 115 9.04 -6.72 6.28
C GLU A 115 7.66 -7.13 6.83
N LEU A 116 6.64 -6.30 6.61
CA LEU A 116 5.25 -6.61 6.93
C LEU A 116 4.62 -7.62 5.97
N LYS A 117 5.35 -8.05 4.93
CA LYS A 117 4.90 -8.98 3.87
C LYS A 117 3.58 -8.56 3.24
N SER A 118 3.38 -7.25 3.05
CA SER A 118 2.10 -6.73 2.57
C SER A 118 2.03 -6.73 1.04
N GLY A 119 1.76 -7.89 0.43
CA GLY A 119 1.75 -8.06 -1.03
C GLY A 119 0.88 -7.04 -1.77
N ARG A 120 -0.32 -6.79 -1.24
CA ARG A 120 -1.26 -5.79 -1.75
C ARG A 120 -0.65 -4.38 -1.84
N TYR A 121 -0.04 -3.92 -0.75
CA TYR A 121 0.49 -2.56 -0.66
C TYR A 121 1.85 -2.43 -1.35
N ILE A 122 2.67 -3.50 -1.43
CA ILE A 122 3.85 -3.55 -2.29
C ILE A 122 3.43 -3.37 -3.76
N TYR A 123 2.42 -4.10 -4.21
CA TYR A 123 1.88 -3.98 -5.57
C TYR A 123 1.41 -2.56 -5.88
N TYR A 124 0.57 -1.96 -5.02
CA TYR A 124 0.08 -0.60 -5.24
C TYR A 124 1.19 0.45 -5.18
N ALA A 125 2.18 0.29 -4.28
CA ALA A 125 3.36 1.13 -4.25
C ALA A 125 4.08 1.13 -5.60
N GLY A 126 4.32 -0.04 -6.20
CA GLY A 126 4.97 -0.15 -7.52
C GLY A 126 4.16 0.42 -8.68
N LYS A 127 2.86 0.59 -8.50
CA LYS A 127 1.97 1.18 -9.49
C LYS A 127 1.82 2.70 -9.33
N GLU A 128 1.80 3.20 -8.10
CA GLU A 128 1.29 4.54 -7.78
C GLU A 128 2.28 5.46 -7.08
N TRP A 129 3.38 4.94 -6.51
CA TRP A 129 4.42 5.81 -5.96
C TRP A 129 5.21 6.51 -7.07
N ARG A 130 5.64 7.73 -6.79
CA ARG A 130 6.46 8.52 -7.70
C ARG A 130 7.83 7.88 -7.95
N VAL A 131 8.42 7.29 -6.90
CA VAL A 131 9.68 6.56 -6.94
C VAL A 131 9.44 5.16 -6.39
N PHE A 132 9.89 4.14 -7.13
CA PHE A 132 9.77 2.75 -6.70
C PHE A 132 10.90 1.90 -7.26
N ASN A 133 11.55 1.13 -6.38
CA ASN A 133 12.58 0.18 -6.76
C ASN A 133 11.95 -1.16 -7.15
N PHE A 134 11.70 -1.35 -8.45
CA PHE A 134 11.03 -2.54 -8.97
C PHE A 134 11.76 -3.85 -8.64
N SER A 135 13.09 -3.86 -8.67
CA SER A 135 13.86 -5.07 -8.36
C SER A 135 13.65 -5.49 -6.91
N LYS A 136 13.77 -4.54 -5.97
CA LYS A 136 13.53 -4.78 -4.53
C LYS A 136 12.07 -5.12 -4.24
N GLY A 137 11.14 -4.41 -4.89
CA GLY A 137 9.70 -4.67 -4.80
C GLY A 137 9.32 -6.09 -5.23
N LEU A 138 9.93 -6.61 -6.31
CA LEU A 138 9.74 -8.00 -6.73
C LEU A 138 10.26 -8.99 -5.67
N GLU A 139 11.43 -8.76 -5.08
CA GLU A 139 11.94 -9.62 -4.01
C GLU A 139 10.96 -9.70 -2.83
N TYR A 140 10.43 -8.56 -2.41
CA TYR A 140 9.45 -8.53 -1.33
C TYR A 140 8.14 -9.22 -1.71
N LEU A 141 7.65 -8.98 -2.92
CA LEU A 141 6.42 -9.59 -3.41
C LEU A 141 6.55 -11.12 -3.52
N PHE A 142 7.68 -11.62 -4.01
CA PHE A 142 7.95 -13.06 -4.06
C PHE A 142 8.03 -13.69 -2.67
N LYS A 143 8.51 -12.96 -1.66
CA LYS A 143 8.53 -13.43 -0.26
C LYS A 143 7.13 -13.49 0.39
N THR A 144 6.12 -12.83 -0.16
CA THR A 144 4.74 -12.98 0.34
C THR A 144 4.09 -14.28 -0.13
N ASN A 145 4.59 -14.87 -1.22
CA ASN A 145 4.00 -16.04 -1.89
C ASN A 145 2.54 -15.81 -2.32
N ASP A 146 2.16 -14.56 -2.54
CA ASP A 146 0.80 -14.16 -2.92
C ASP A 146 0.67 -14.16 -4.45
N ALA A 147 0.05 -15.21 -4.98
CA ALA A 147 -0.14 -15.41 -6.42
C ALA A 147 -0.91 -14.26 -7.08
N GLU A 148 -1.86 -13.65 -6.38
CA GLU A 148 -2.70 -12.58 -6.90
C GLU A 148 -1.87 -11.35 -7.22
N PHE A 149 -1.10 -10.88 -6.24
CA PHE A 149 -0.30 -9.67 -6.43
C PHE A 149 0.95 -9.90 -7.27
N ILE A 150 1.53 -11.11 -7.26
CA ILE A 150 2.57 -11.49 -8.24
C ILE A 150 2.00 -11.39 -9.66
N PHE A 151 0.82 -11.94 -9.90
CA PHE A 151 0.14 -11.84 -11.18
C PHE A 151 -0.10 -10.38 -11.59
N TYR A 152 -0.66 -9.57 -10.69
CA TYR A 152 -0.96 -8.17 -10.98
C TYR A 152 0.31 -7.33 -11.25
N ALA A 153 1.40 -7.59 -10.53
CA ALA A 153 2.68 -6.96 -10.83
C ALA A 153 3.14 -7.29 -12.25
N GLY A 154 3.07 -8.55 -12.69
CA GLY A 154 3.44 -8.94 -14.05
C GLY A 154 2.51 -8.39 -15.14
N ALA A 155 1.26 -8.11 -14.79
CA ALA A 155 0.29 -7.53 -15.72
C ALA A 155 0.40 -5.99 -15.84
N HIS A 156 0.86 -5.30 -14.79
CA HIS A 156 0.69 -3.85 -14.67
C HIS A 156 1.93 -3.04 -14.30
N TRP A 157 2.98 -3.65 -13.74
CA TRP A 157 4.21 -2.91 -13.46
C TRP A 157 4.97 -2.60 -14.74
N LYS A 158 5.68 -1.46 -14.73
CA LYS A 158 6.50 -1.02 -15.86
C LYS A 158 7.70 -1.95 -16.09
N ILE A 159 8.26 -2.49 -15.01
CA ILE A 159 9.39 -3.41 -15.01
C ILE A 159 8.97 -4.66 -14.24
N PHE A 160 9.08 -5.83 -14.86
CA PHE A 160 8.75 -7.12 -14.27
C PHE A 160 9.66 -8.21 -14.83
N ASP A 161 10.17 -9.09 -13.96
CA ASP A 161 10.94 -10.28 -14.36
C ASP A 161 9.96 -11.44 -14.56
N PHE A 162 9.56 -11.69 -15.81
CA PHE A 162 8.61 -12.77 -16.14
C PHE A 162 9.14 -14.15 -15.79
N LYS A 163 10.44 -14.40 -16.00
CA LYS A 163 11.04 -15.71 -15.70
C LYS A 163 10.90 -16.06 -14.23
N ARG A 164 11.29 -15.14 -13.34
CA ARG A 164 11.12 -15.35 -11.89
C ARG A 164 9.67 -15.28 -11.46
N GLY A 165 8.89 -14.37 -12.04
CA GLY A 165 7.45 -14.27 -11.81
C GLY A 165 6.73 -15.59 -12.04
N LEU A 166 7.00 -16.26 -13.15
CA LEU A 166 6.46 -17.59 -13.48
C LEU A 166 6.89 -18.64 -12.45
N GLN A 167 8.17 -18.65 -12.03
CA GLN A 167 8.64 -19.61 -11.02
C GLN A 167 7.84 -19.51 -9.72
N TYR A 168 7.63 -18.30 -9.20
CA TYR A 168 6.87 -18.10 -7.97
C TYR A 168 5.37 -18.34 -8.18
N LEU A 169 4.81 -17.91 -9.31
CA LEU A 169 3.41 -18.14 -9.64
C LEU A 169 3.10 -19.64 -9.78
N PHE A 170 3.96 -20.40 -10.44
CA PHE A 170 3.82 -21.86 -10.57
C PHE A 170 4.02 -22.58 -9.24
N LYS A 171 4.95 -22.13 -8.40
CA LYS A 171 5.12 -22.65 -7.04
C LYS A 171 3.87 -22.45 -6.17
N SER A 172 3.13 -21.37 -6.38
CA SER A 172 1.87 -21.11 -5.66
C SER A 172 0.77 -22.13 -6.00
N ARG A 173 0.86 -22.77 -7.18
CA ARG A 173 -0.16 -23.66 -7.74
C ARG A 173 -1.57 -23.06 -7.82
N ASN A 174 -1.68 -21.73 -7.79
CA ASN A 174 -2.96 -21.06 -7.91
C ASN A 174 -3.41 -21.03 -9.39
N CYS A 175 -4.29 -21.97 -9.75
CA CYS A 175 -4.76 -22.16 -11.12
C CYS A 175 -5.36 -20.91 -11.76
N GLU A 176 -6.06 -20.08 -10.98
CA GLU A 176 -6.66 -18.84 -11.49
C GLU A 176 -5.61 -17.88 -12.01
N PHE A 177 -4.61 -17.59 -11.19
CA PHE A 177 -3.59 -16.62 -11.56
C PHE A 177 -2.61 -17.19 -12.59
N ILE A 178 -2.37 -18.50 -12.61
CA ILE A 178 -1.63 -19.19 -13.68
C ILE A 178 -2.36 -19.03 -15.03
N PHE A 179 -3.66 -19.31 -15.07
CA PHE A 179 -4.46 -19.12 -16.27
C PHE A 179 -4.45 -17.66 -16.73
N LYS A 180 -4.71 -16.73 -15.81
CA LYS A 180 -4.72 -15.28 -16.10
C LYS A 180 -3.35 -14.80 -16.60
N ALA A 181 -2.24 -15.29 -16.04
CA ALA A 181 -0.90 -14.98 -16.53
C ALA A 181 -0.72 -15.46 -17.99
N GLY A 182 -1.10 -16.69 -18.34
CA GLY A 182 -1.01 -17.16 -19.72
C GLY A 182 -1.90 -16.41 -20.71
N ALA A 183 -2.99 -15.80 -20.22
CA ALA A 183 -3.85 -14.94 -21.01
C ALA A 183 -3.28 -13.51 -21.17
N MET A 184 -2.62 -12.96 -20.15
CA MET A 184 -2.32 -11.52 -20.07
C MET A 184 -0.84 -11.17 -20.13
N TRP A 185 0.05 -11.99 -19.58
CA TRP A 185 1.48 -11.70 -19.56
C TRP A 185 2.07 -11.71 -20.98
N LYS A 186 3.18 -10.96 -21.13
CA LYS A 186 3.93 -10.88 -22.39
C LYS A 186 4.71 -12.15 -22.66
N GLU A 187 5.25 -12.75 -21.61
CA GLU A 187 6.00 -14.01 -21.63
C GLU A 187 5.34 -15.00 -20.67
N PHE A 188 5.12 -16.22 -21.15
CA PHE A 188 4.47 -17.29 -20.38
C PHE A 188 4.91 -18.67 -20.86
N ASP A 189 5.13 -19.60 -19.92
CA ASP A 189 5.43 -21.00 -20.22
C ASP A 189 4.13 -21.82 -20.23
N TYR A 190 3.58 -22.02 -21.42
CA TYR A 190 2.29 -22.68 -21.64
C TYR A 190 2.33 -24.18 -21.29
N GLU A 191 3.45 -24.86 -21.53
CA GLU A 191 3.63 -26.28 -21.24
C GLU A 191 3.63 -26.53 -19.72
N ALA A 192 4.45 -25.77 -18.98
CA ALA A 192 4.50 -25.89 -17.52
C ALA A 192 3.19 -25.43 -16.87
N GLY A 193 2.57 -24.35 -17.38
CA GLY A 193 1.27 -23.88 -16.91
C GLY A 193 0.17 -24.92 -17.08
N LEU A 194 0.07 -25.53 -18.27
CA LEU A 194 -0.89 -26.61 -18.56
C LEU A 194 -0.71 -27.78 -17.59
N LYS A 195 0.53 -28.24 -17.40
CA LYS A 195 0.84 -29.36 -16.50
C LYS A 195 0.34 -29.11 -15.07
N ILE A 196 0.46 -27.89 -14.57
CA ILE A 196 -0.05 -27.53 -13.24
C ILE A 196 -1.59 -27.57 -13.23
N LEU A 197 -2.23 -26.93 -14.20
CA LEU A 197 -3.69 -26.90 -14.33
C LEU A 197 -4.30 -28.32 -14.44
N GLU A 198 -3.60 -29.25 -15.09
CA GLU A 198 -3.98 -30.67 -15.19
C GLU A 198 -3.76 -31.43 -13.89
N SER A 199 -2.66 -31.15 -13.18
CA SER A 199 -2.36 -31.81 -11.90
C SER A 199 -3.31 -31.40 -10.78
N GLU A 200 -3.85 -30.19 -10.82
CA GLU A 200 -4.79 -29.66 -9.82
C GLU A 200 -6.23 -30.04 -10.20
N ILE A 201 -6.65 -31.26 -9.85
CA ILE A 201 -7.91 -31.87 -10.32
C ILE A 201 -9.12 -30.97 -10.07
N SER A 202 -9.33 -30.55 -8.81
CA SER A 202 -10.50 -29.74 -8.42
C SER A 202 -10.34 -28.28 -8.79
N ALA A 203 -9.26 -27.64 -8.31
CA ALA A 203 -9.03 -26.20 -8.52
C ALA A 203 -8.77 -25.85 -10.00
N GLY A 204 -8.14 -26.75 -10.76
CA GLY A 204 -7.86 -26.57 -12.18
C GLY A 204 -9.02 -26.91 -13.10
N LYS A 205 -10.11 -27.56 -12.63
CA LYS A 205 -11.25 -27.95 -13.49
C LYS A 205 -11.84 -26.76 -14.23
N GLU A 206 -12.16 -25.68 -13.51
CA GLU A 206 -12.72 -24.47 -14.08
C GLU A 206 -11.78 -23.84 -15.12
N TRP A 207 -10.49 -23.73 -14.76
CA TRP A 207 -9.50 -23.05 -15.59
C TRP A 207 -9.15 -23.85 -16.84
N ARG A 208 -9.11 -25.19 -16.76
CA ARG A 208 -8.95 -26.07 -17.92
C ARG A 208 -10.06 -25.91 -18.94
N ALA A 209 -11.31 -25.75 -18.50
CA ALA A 209 -12.42 -25.47 -19.41
C ALA A 209 -12.20 -24.14 -20.16
N LYS A 210 -11.78 -23.10 -19.43
CA LYS A 210 -11.51 -21.77 -19.99
C LYS A 210 -10.30 -21.70 -20.94
N LEU A 211 -9.39 -22.68 -20.90
CA LEU A 211 -8.27 -22.74 -21.86
C LEU A 211 -8.76 -22.74 -23.30
N PHE A 212 -9.86 -23.45 -23.56
CA PHE A 212 -10.50 -23.54 -24.88
C PHE A 212 -11.33 -22.32 -25.25
N GLU A 213 -11.45 -21.33 -24.38
CA GLU A 213 -12.16 -20.08 -24.66
C GLU A 213 -11.18 -18.94 -24.92
N ASN A 214 -10.01 -19.00 -24.29
CA ASN A 214 -8.98 -17.98 -24.43
C ASN A 214 -8.11 -18.18 -25.68
N LYS A 215 -8.03 -17.16 -26.54
CA LYS A 215 -7.29 -17.19 -27.81
C LYS A 215 -5.82 -17.60 -27.65
N LYS A 216 -5.06 -16.93 -26.75
CA LYS A 216 -3.63 -17.21 -26.55
C LYS A 216 -3.39 -18.65 -26.08
N TRP A 217 -4.22 -19.12 -25.14
CA TRP A 217 -4.14 -20.49 -24.67
C TRP A 217 -4.45 -21.50 -25.78
N LYS A 218 -5.51 -21.31 -26.56
CA LYS A 218 -5.87 -22.20 -27.68
C LYS A 218 -4.74 -22.32 -28.71
N GLU A 219 -4.15 -21.19 -29.11
CA GLU A 219 -3.05 -21.15 -30.07
C GLU A 219 -1.84 -21.94 -29.57
N ASN A 220 -1.47 -21.78 -28.29
CA ASN A 220 -0.33 -22.49 -27.71
C ASN A 220 -0.64 -23.96 -27.40
N LEU A 221 -1.87 -24.32 -27.02
CA LEU A 221 -2.28 -25.72 -26.85
C LEU A 221 -2.11 -26.52 -28.14
N LYS A 222 -2.47 -25.92 -29.29
CA LYS A 222 -2.26 -26.55 -30.59
C LYS A 222 -0.78 -26.87 -30.82
N ILE A 223 0.11 -25.91 -30.56
CA ILE A 223 1.56 -26.10 -30.68
C ILE A 223 2.06 -27.22 -29.77
N ILE A 224 1.57 -27.25 -28.52
CA ILE A 224 1.96 -28.29 -27.55
C ILE A 224 1.54 -29.67 -28.05
N TRP A 225 0.31 -29.81 -28.54
CA TRP A 225 -0.19 -31.09 -29.03
C TRP A 225 0.47 -31.52 -30.33
N ASP A 226 0.70 -30.60 -31.28
CA ASP A 226 1.39 -30.92 -32.53
C ASP A 226 2.78 -31.53 -32.24
N LYS A 227 3.52 -31.00 -31.26
CA LYS A 227 4.81 -31.57 -30.80
C LYS A 227 4.70 -32.95 -30.13
N MET A 228 3.56 -33.31 -29.55
CA MET A 228 3.39 -34.61 -28.89
C MET A 228 3.17 -35.76 -29.88
N TRP A 229 2.83 -35.44 -31.13
CA TRP A 229 2.55 -36.41 -32.19
C TRP A 229 3.65 -36.47 -33.27
N GLU A 230 4.70 -35.67 -33.14
CA GLU A 230 5.97 -35.77 -33.89
C GLU A 230 6.95 -36.73 -33.20
#